data_AF-A0A061NI71-F1
#
_entry.id   AF-A0A061NI71-F1
#
_cell.length_a   1.000
_cell.length_b   1.000
_cell.length_c   1.000
_cell.angle_alpha   90.00
_cell.angle_beta   90.00
_cell.angle_gamma   90.00
#
_symmetry.space_group_name_H-M   'P 1'
#
loop_
_entity.id
_entity.type
_entity.pdbx_description
1 polymer ?
#
loop_
_entity_poly.entity_id
_entity_poly.type
_entity_poly.pdbx_seq_one_letter_code
_entity_poly.pdbx_strand_id
1 'polypeptide(L)'
;MQVFEVGTRYMIDSGFAEPMQTFIDDDGFDVSTLEENILSYYQYEDELYSMPFNTSNALMFYNKDLFEEAGLDPEDPPQTFSEVQQYAEQLTDGDTYGFSLLIYGWFIEQLLANQGAELVNEENGRAGDPSETFINGEEGSPFTRGLKK
;
A
#
# COMPACT_ATOMS: atom_id res chain seq x y z
N MET A 1 -7.27 20.70 -5.78
CA MET A 1 -6.25 20.35 -4.77
C MET A 1 -5.90 18.88 -4.97
N GLN A 2 -4.68 18.46 -4.61
CA GLN A 2 -4.30 17.04 -4.63
C GLN A 2 -4.31 16.53 -3.19
N VAL A 3 -5.01 15.42 -2.96
CA VAL A 3 -5.11 14.73 -1.67
C VAL A 3 -4.76 13.26 -1.92
N PHE A 4 -3.95 12.67 -1.06
CA PHE A 4 -3.66 11.23 -1.12
C PHE A 4 -4.92 10.42 -0.79
N GLU A 5 -5.01 9.20 -1.30
CA GLU A 5 -6.21 8.35 -1.22
C GLU A 5 -6.71 8.12 0.21
N VAL A 6 -5.81 7.93 1.19
CA VAL A 6 -6.19 7.80 2.62
C VAL A 6 -6.89 9.05 3.17
N GLY A 7 -6.69 10.21 2.54
CA GLY A 7 -7.38 11.46 2.88
C GLY A 7 -8.81 11.56 2.34
N THR A 8 -9.27 10.62 1.51
CA THR A 8 -10.61 10.66 0.90
C THR A 8 -11.70 10.73 1.95
N ARG A 9 -11.64 9.89 2.99
CA ARG A 9 -12.65 9.90 4.05
C ARG A 9 -12.68 11.23 4.81
N TYR A 10 -11.51 11.80 5.11
CA TYR A 10 -11.43 13.13 5.72
C TYR A 10 -12.07 14.20 4.84
N MET A 11 -11.85 14.16 3.53
CA MET A 11 -12.45 15.12 2.60
C MET A 11 -13.98 15.02 2.60
N ILE A 12 -14.53 13.79 2.59
CA ILE A 12 -15.96 13.52 2.70
C ILE A 12 -16.51 14.13 4.00
N ASP A 13 -15.93 13.74 5.14
CA ASP A 13 -16.42 14.13 6.47
C ASP A 13 -16.26 15.64 6.74
N SER A 14 -15.34 16.31 6.06
CA SER A 14 -15.13 17.75 6.19
C SER A 14 -16.29 18.60 5.63
N GLY A 15 -17.03 18.06 4.66
CA GLY A 15 -18.03 18.82 3.89
C GLY A 15 -17.47 19.97 3.05
N PHE A 16 -16.14 20.02 2.85
CA PHE A 16 -15.49 21.08 2.06
C PHE A 16 -15.32 20.73 0.58
N ALA A 17 -15.53 19.47 0.21
CA ALA A 17 -15.41 19.00 -1.17
C ALA A 17 -16.80 18.65 -1.75
N GLU A 18 -17.01 19.08 -2.99
CA GLU A 18 -18.07 18.56 -3.84
C GLU A 18 -17.62 17.19 -4.41
N PRO A 19 -18.47 16.15 -4.41
CA PRO A 19 -18.15 14.88 -5.05
C PRO A 19 -17.80 15.05 -6.52
N MET A 20 -16.86 14.23 -7.01
CA MET A 20 -16.51 14.23 -8.43
C MET A 20 -17.66 13.72 -9.31
N GLN A 21 -18.50 12.85 -8.75
CA GLN A 21 -19.67 12.29 -9.44
C GLN A 21 -20.58 13.38 -10.00
N THR A 22 -20.78 14.50 -9.28
CA THR A 22 -21.56 15.66 -9.74
C THR A 22 -21.08 16.14 -11.12
N PHE A 23 -19.76 16.27 -11.30
CA PHE A 23 -19.18 16.74 -12.56
C PHE A 23 -19.16 15.66 -13.65
N ILE A 24 -18.96 14.39 -13.27
CA ILE A 24 -19.04 13.26 -14.20
C ILE A 24 -20.43 13.18 -14.83
N ASP A 25 -21.47 13.32 -14.02
CA ASP A 25 -22.86 13.25 -14.47
C ASP A 25 -23.22 14.47 -15.34
N ASP A 26 -22.80 15.68 -14.93
CA ASP A 26 -23.02 16.91 -15.68
C ASP A 26 -22.33 16.89 -17.07
N ASP A 27 -21.10 16.37 -17.14
CA ASP A 27 -20.32 16.30 -18.38
C ASP A 27 -20.62 15.03 -19.21
N GLY A 28 -21.30 14.03 -18.63
CA GLY A 28 -21.52 12.73 -19.25
C GLY A 28 -20.22 11.96 -19.49
N PHE A 29 -19.25 12.06 -18.57
CA PHE A 29 -17.95 11.42 -18.72
C PHE A 29 -18.07 9.88 -18.60
N ASP A 30 -17.46 9.16 -19.56
CA ASP A 30 -17.47 7.70 -19.59
C ASP A 30 -16.41 7.14 -18.63
N VAL A 31 -16.84 6.84 -17.40
CA VAL A 31 -15.98 6.25 -16.37
C VAL A 31 -15.47 4.85 -16.71
N SER A 32 -16.10 4.14 -17.67
CA SER A 32 -15.63 2.81 -18.09
C SER A 32 -14.29 2.84 -18.84
N THR A 33 -13.83 4.03 -19.20
CA THR A 33 -12.48 4.25 -19.75
C THR A 33 -11.37 4.17 -18.70
N LEU A 34 -11.73 4.14 -17.40
CA LEU A 34 -10.82 4.03 -16.27
C LEU A 34 -10.84 2.61 -15.71
N GLU A 35 -9.71 2.15 -15.18
CA GLU A 35 -9.60 0.83 -14.56
C GLU A 35 -10.46 0.75 -13.29
N GLU A 36 -11.31 -0.28 -13.19
CA GLU A 36 -12.24 -0.50 -12.07
C GLU A 36 -11.51 -0.54 -10.72
N ASN A 37 -10.35 -1.20 -10.69
CA ASN A 37 -9.51 -1.31 -9.51
C ASN A 37 -9.01 0.04 -9.01
N ILE A 38 -8.89 1.03 -9.89
CA ILE A 38 -8.45 2.39 -9.55
C ILE A 38 -9.66 3.19 -9.07
N LEU A 39 -10.80 3.04 -9.74
CA LEU A 39 -12.05 3.73 -9.36
C LEU A 39 -12.48 3.37 -7.94
N SER A 40 -12.38 2.09 -7.56
CA SER A 40 -12.83 1.61 -6.25
C SER A 40 -12.13 2.30 -5.07
N TYR A 41 -10.87 2.73 -5.23
CA TYR A 41 -10.13 3.50 -4.22
C TYR A 41 -10.75 4.87 -3.93
N TYR A 42 -11.41 5.47 -4.90
CA TYR A 42 -11.98 6.82 -4.81
C TYR A 42 -13.50 6.82 -4.70
N GLN A 43 -14.11 5.64 -4.59
CA GLN A 43 -15.55 5.45 -4.43
C GLN A 43 -15.93 5.19 -2.97
N TYR A 44 -17.00 5.86 -2.57
CA TYR A 44 -17.70 5.65 -1.31
C TYR A 44 -19.20 5.69 -1.57
N GLU A 45 -19.96 4.70 -1.07
CA GLU A 45 -21.41 4.57 -1.32
C GLU A 45 -21.79 4.71 -2.81
N ASP A 46 -21.02 4.07 -3.70
CA ASP A 46 -21.17 4.08 -5.16
C ASP A 46 -20.96 5.45 -5.85
N GLU A 47 -20.55 6.50 -5.13
CA GLU A 47 -20.20 7.80 -5.69
C GLU A 47 -18.68 7.99 -5.79
N LEU A 48 -18.22 8.53 -6.92
CA LEU A 48 -16.83 8.94 -7.07
C LEU A 48 -16.59 10.29 -6.39
N TYR A 49 -15.72 10.31 -5.37
CA TYR A 49 -15.40 11.55 -4.64
C TYR A 49 -14.20 12.30 -5.20
N SER A 50 -13.36 11.65 -6.00
CA SER A 50 -12.22 12.28 -6.66
C SER A 50 -11.86 11.61 -7.98
N MET A 51 -11.35 12.38 -8.94
CA MET A 51 -10.81 11.80 -10.16
C MET A 51 -9.47 11.13 -9.90
N PRO A 52 -9.27 9.89 -10.38
CA PRO A 52 -7.94 9.31 -10.45
C PRO A 52 -7.00 10.20 -11.28
N PHE A 53 -5.89 10.62 -10.68
CA PHE A 53 -4.86 11.41 -11.37
C PHE A 53 -3.59 10.59 -11.64
N ASN A 54 -3.17 9.80 -10.65
CA ASN A 54 -2.03 8.91 -10.73
C ASN A 54 -2.22 7.73 -9.76
N THR A 55 -1.62 6.60 -10.09
CA THR A 55 -1.55 5.43 -9.20
C THR A 55 -0.12 5.17 -8.78
N SER A 56 0.05 4.75 -7.53
CA SER A 56 1.34 4.33 -6.98
C SER A 56 1.28 2.84 -6.70
N ASN A 57 2.28 2.10 -7.15
CA ASN A 57 2.45 0.68 -6.84
C ASN A 57 3.79 0.50 -6.11
N ALA A 58 3.79 -0.22 -5.00
CA ALA A 58 5.01 -0.57 -4.31
C ALA A 58 5.82 -1.56 -5.17
N LEU A 59 7.08 -1.25 -5.43
CA LEU A 59 8.01 -2.11 -6.15
C LEU A 59 9.21 -2.42 -5.28
N MET A 60 9.69 -3.65 -5.37
CA MET A 60 10.97 -4.06 -4.79
C MET A 60 12.03 -4.06 -5.88
N PHE A 61 13.06 -3.25 -5.67
CA PHE A 61 14.28 -3.31 -6.46
C PHE A 61 15.34 -4.09 -5.67
N TYR A 62 16.15 -4.88 -6.36
CA TYR A 62 17.24 -5.62 -5.75
C TYR A 62 18.51 -5.49 -6.61
N ASN A 63 19.66 -5.70 -5.98
CA ASN A 63 20.96 -5.63 -6.64
C ASN A 63 21.43 -7.03 -7.02
N LYS A 64 21.48 -7.31 -8.33
CA LYS A 64 21.92 -8.61 -8.87
C LYS A 64 23.39 -8.91 -8.56
N ASP A 65 24.26 -7.91 -8.60
CA ASP A 65 25.69 -8.09 -8.30
C ASP A 65 25.88 -8.53 -6.84
N LEU A 66 25.13 -7.93 -5.91
CA LEU A 66 25.17 -8.35 -4.49
C LEU A 66 24.59 -9.76 -4.29
N PHE A 67 23.61 -10.18 -5.09
CA PHE A 67 23.14 -11.56 -5.07
C PHE A 67 24.26 -12.52 -5.48
N GLU A 68 24.93 -12.25 -6.61
CA GLU A 68 26.04 -13.08 -7.09
C GLU A 68 27.20 -13.14 -6.06
N GLU A 69 27.59 -12.00 -5.49
CA GLU A 69 28.63 -11.91 -4.46
C GLU A 69 28.30 -12.72 -3.20
N ALA A 70 27.02 -12.76 -2.82
CA ALA A 70 26.53 -13.52 -1.68
C ALA A 70 26.19 -15.00 -2.01
N GLY A 71 26.37 -15.42 -3.27
CA GLY A 71 26.07 -16.79 -3.73
C GLY A 71 24.59 -17.10 -3.95
N LEU A 72 23.76 -16.07 -4.12
CA LEU A 72 22.34 -16.16 -4.52
C LEU A 72 22.21 -16.12 -6.06
N ASP A 73 21.12 -16.67 -6.60
CA ASP A 73 20.83 -16.59 -8.03
C ASP A 73 20.19 -15.22 -8.37
N PRO A 74 20.84 -14.35 -9.17
CA PRO A 74 20.30 -13.04 -9.53
C PRO A 74 19.04 -13.11 -10.40
N GLU A 75 18.71 -14.25 -11.00
CA GLU A 75 17.49 -14.45 -11.80
C GLU A 75 16.35 -15.13 -11.01
N ASP A 76 16.58 -15.47 -9.74
CA ASP A 76 15.57 -16.03 -8.83
C ASP A 76 15.34 -15.10 -7.63
N PRO A 77 14.68 -13.94 -7.82
CA PRO A 77 14.42 -13.00 -6.73
C PRO A 77 13.44 -13.60 -5.71
N PRO A 78 13.47 -13.12 -4.44
CA PRO A 78 12.58 -13.63 -3.40
C PRO A 78 11.11 -13.41 -3.77
N GLN A 79 10.29 -14.45 -3.62
CA GLN A 79 8.87 -14.46 -3.96
C GLN A 79 7.97 -14.31 -2.73
N THR A 80 8.52 -14.53 -1.53
CA THR A 80 7.80 -14.43 -0.26
C THR A 80 8.48 -13.48 0.72
N PHE A 81 7.73 -12.93 1.67
CA PHE A 81 8.31 -12.08 2.72
C PHE A 81 9.35 -12.83 3.57
N SER A 82 9.18 -14.13 3.78
CA SER A 82 10.16 -14.98 4.47
C SER A 82 11.47 -15.08 3.70
N GLU A 83 11.42 -15.23 2.37
CA GLU A 83 12.62 -15.22 1.52
C GLU A 83 13.26 -13.84 1.48
N VAL A 84 12.48 -12.75 1.43
CA VAL A 84 13.01 -11.39 1.54
C VAL A 84 13.81 -11.24 2.83
N GLN A 85 13.28 -11.69 3.96
CA GLN A 85 13.99 -11.65 5.24
C GLN A 85 15.28 -12.49 5.20
N GLN A 86 15.20 -13.73 4.70
CA GLN A 86 16.36 -14.61 4.61
C GLN A 86 17.48 -14.01 3.74
N TYR A 87 17.13 -13.49 2.57
CA TYR A 87 18.10 -12.93 1.63
C TYR A 87 18.67 -11.63 2.18
N ALA A 88 17.84 -10.81 2.84
CA ALA A 88 18.30 -9.60 3.52
C ALA A 88 19.32 -9.90 4.62
N GLU A 89 19.10 -10.96 5.42
CA GLU A 89 20.06 -11.40 6.45
C GLU A 89 21.38 -11.87 5.83
N GLN A 90 21.34 -12.58 4.70
CA GLN A 90 22.53 -13.05 3.98
C GLN A 90 23.32 -11.92 3.29
N LEU A 91 22.61 -10.90 2.79
CA LEU A 91 23.20 -9.75 2.09
C LEU A 91 23.72 -8.66 3.04
N THR A 92 23.43 -8.78 4.34
CA THR A 92 23.90 -7.81 5.33
C THR A 92 25.30 -8.17 5.81
N ASP A 93 26.30 -7.36 5.44
CA ASP A 93 27.70 -7.49 5.85
C ASP A 93 28.38 -6.12 5.95
N GLY A 94 29.03 -5.84 7.08
CA GLY A 94 29.68 -4.56 7.35
C GLY A 94 28.73 -3.36 7.22
N ASP A 95 29.01 -2.48 6.25
CA ASP A 95 28.21 -1.29 5.94
C ASP A 95 27.13 -1.55 4.87
N THR A 96 27.02 -2.78 4.38
CA THR A 96 25.99 -3.21 3.42
C THR A 96 24.79 -3.76 4.17
N TYR A 97 23.59 -3.29 3.82
CA TYR A 97 22.31 -3.76 4.38
C TYR A 97 21.50 -4.46 3.30
N GLY A 98 21.07 -5.69 3.58
CA GLY A 98 20.35 -6.51 2.61
C GLY A 98 18.89 -6.10 2.36
N PHE A 99 18.34 -5.20 3.18
CA PHE A 99 17.00 -4.65 2.99
C PHE A 99 16.92 -3.24 3.54
N SER A 100 16.17 -2.38 2.83
CA SER A 100 15.82 -1.05 3.29
C SER A 100 14.38 -0.75 2.91
N LEU A 101 13.65 -0.17 3.85
CA LEU A 101 12.28 0.29 3.65
C LEU A 101 12.16 1.69 4.23
N LEU A 102 11.54 2.60 3.48
CA LEU A 102 11.18 3.90 4.02
C LEU A 102 10.19 3.69 5.17
N ILE A 103 10.46 4.29 6.33
CA ILE A 103 9.54 4.26 7.48
C ILE A 103 8.36 5.18 7.20
N TYR A 104 7.44 4.69 6.39
CA TYR A 104 6.23 5.37 5.96
C TYR A 104 5.06 4.40 6.09
N GLY A 105 4.00 4.82 6.81
CA GLY A 105 2.88 3.95 7.18
C GLY A 105 2.19 3.25 6.00
N TRP A 106 2.19 3.90 4.84
CA TRP A 106 1.67 3.33 3.59
C TRP A 106 2.30 1.98 3.24
N PHE A 107 3.62 1.79 3.44
CA PHE A 107 4.23 0.50 3.15
C PHE A 107 3.71 -0.62 4.06
N ILE A 108 3.39 -0.33 5.32
CA ILE A 108 2.79 -1.33 6.21
C ILE A 108 1.39 -1.73 5.73
N GLU A 109 0.60 -0.76 5.28
CA GLU A 109 -0.71 -1.00 4.67
C GLU A 109 -0.60 -1.90 3.43
N GLN A 110 0.32 -1.59 2.50
CA GLN A 110 0.53 -2.39 1.28
C GLN A 110 1.00 -3.82 1.59
N LEU A 111 1.87 -3.99 2.59
CA LEU A 111 2.38 -5.30 2.99
C LEU A 111 1.30 -6.18 3.64
N LEU A 112 0.39 -5.58 4.41
CA LEU A 112 -0.79 -6.28 4.95
C LEU A 112 -1.79 -6.63 3.84
N ALA A 113 -2.08 -5.68 2.94
CA ALA A 113 -2.98 -5.89 1.81
C ALA A 113 -2.51 -7.03 0.89
N ASN A 114 -1.20 -7.15 0.63
CA ASN A 114 -0.62 -8.27 -0.12
C ASN A 114 -0.83 -9.64 0.53
N GLN A 115 -1.12 -9.68 1.83
CA GLN A 115 -1.48 -10.90 2.56
C GLN A 115 -2.99 -11.10 2.69
N GLY A 116 -3.80 -10.20 2.12
CA GLY A 116 -5.26 -10.19 2.28
C GLY A 116 -5.71 -9.77 3.67
N ALA A 117 -4.86 -9.07 4.44
CA ALA A 117 -5.16 -8.63 5.79
C ALA A 117 -5.52 -7.14 5.84
N GLU A 118 -6.37 -6.79 6.80
CA GLU A 118 -6.73 -5.41 7.10
C GLU A 118 -5.71 -4.78 8.08
N LEU A 119 -5.54 -3.46 8.03
CA LEU A 119 -4.71 -2.71 8.97
C LEU A 119 -5.51 -2.25 10.20
N VAL A 120 -6.78 -1.94 10.02
CA VAL A 120 -7.73 -1.56 11.07
C VAL A 120 -9.08 -2.25 10.85
N ASN A 121 -9.89 -2.35 11.89
CA ASN A 121 -11.24 -2.93 11.80
C ASN A 121 -12.20 -2.09 10.94
N GLU A 122 -13.45 -2.55 10.83
CA GLU A 122 -14.50 -1.92 10.00
C GLU A 122 -14.12 -1.84 8.51
N GLU A 123 -13.56 -2.91 7.94
CA GLU A 123 -13.13 -2.95 6.53
C GLU A 123 -12.13 -1.83 6.21
N ASN A 124 -11.08 -1.69 7.02
CA ASN A 124 -10.15 -0.55 6.99
C ASN A 124 -10.84 0.83 7.13
N GLY A 125 -11.92 0.90 7.91
CA GLY A 125 -12.71 2.11 8.12
C GLY A 125 -13.71 2.43 7.00
N ARG A 126 -13.97 1.50 6.07
CA ARG A 126 -15.02 1.64 5.05
C ARG A 126 -16.42 1.37 5.60
N ALA A 127 -16.54 0.45 6.56
CA ALA A 127 -17.82 0.07 7.18
C ALA A 127 -18.19 0.93 8.40
N GLY A 128 -17.30 1.80 8.89
CA GLY A 128 -17.53 2.64 10.06
C GLY A 128 -16.24 3.26 10.60
N ASP A 129 -16.34 3.90 11.75
CA ASP A 129 -15.18 4.51 12.42
C ASP A 129 -14.30 3.41 13.06
N PRO A 130 -13.06 3.20 12.58
CA PRO A 130 -12.20 2.16 13.14
C PRO A 130 -11.76 2.52 14.56
N SER A 131 -11.69 1.52 15.43
CA SER A 131 -11.28 1.67 16.84
C SER A 131 -10.16 0.72 17.27
N GLU A 132 -9.79 -0.22 16.40
CA GLU A 132 -8.74 -1.20 16.65
C GLU A 132 -7.81 -1.30 15.42
N THR A 133 -6.53 -1.57 15.68
CA THR A 133 -5.53 -1.83 14.63
C THR A 133 -4.99 -3.25 14.73
N PHE A 134 -4.81 -3.88 13.57
CA PHE A 134 -4.24 -5.21 13.43
C PHE A 134 -2.73 -5.20 13.18
N ILE A 135 -2.07 -4.04 13.28
CA ILE A 135 -0.61 -3.92 13.03
C ILE A 135 0.27 -4.80 13.93
N ASN A 136 -0.22 -5.16 15.13
CA ASN A 136 0.44 -6.09 16.05
C ASN A 136 -0.21 -7.48 16.06
N GLY A 137 -1.09 -7.76 15.10
CA GLY A 137 -1.72 -9.06 14.87
C GLY A 137 -0.75 -10.06 14.23
N GLU A 138 -1.28 -11.20 13.82
CA GLU A 138 -0.52 -12.29 13.20
C GLU A 138 0.20 -11.85 11.93
N GLU A 139 -0.50 -11.09 11.07
CA GLU A 139 -0.05 -10.64 9.76
C GLU A 139 0.82 -9.39 9.83
N GLY A 140 0.66 -8.54 10.86
CA GLY A 140 1.40 -7.28 11.02
C GLY A 140 2.67 -7.40 11.88
N SER A 141 2.66 -8.29 12.87
CA SER A 141 3.79 -8.50 13.79
C SER A 141 5.13 -8.84 13.12
N PRO A 142 5.19 -9.58 11.98
CA PRO A 142 6.45 -9.83 11.28
C PRO A 142 7.16 -8.53 10.86
N PHE A 143 6.42 -7.55 10.33
CA PHE A 143 7.00 -6.29 9.83
C PHE A 143 7.45 -5.38 10.97
N THR A 144 6.66 -5.29 12.04
CA THR A 144 6.98 -4.39 13.17
C THR A 144 8.12 -4.91 14.04
N ARG A 145 8.33 -6.24 14.09
CA ARG A 145 9.48 -6.84 14.79
C ARG A 145 10.78 -6.74 13.99
N GLY A 146 10.71 -6.84 12.66
CA GLY A 146 11.87 -6.72 11.78
C GLY A 146 12.54 -5.35 11.83
N LEU A 147 11.77 -4.27 12.06
CA LEU A 147 12.27 -2.89 12.13
C LEU A 147 13.04 -2.53 13.41
N LYS A 148 13.16 -3.44 14.38
CA LYS A 148 13.78 -3.18 15.70
C LYS A 148 15.24 -3.66 15.83
N LYS A 149 15.84 -4.16 14.76
CA LYS A 149 17.26 -4.55 14.72
C LYS A 149 18.08 -3.46 14.04
#